data_AF-A0A371H0G1-F1
#
_entry.id   AF-A0A371H0G1-F1
#
_cell.length_a   1.000
_cell.length_b   1.000
_cell.length_c   1.000
_cell.angle_alpha   90.00
_cell.angle_beta   90.00
_cell.angle_gamma   90.00
#
_symmetry.space_group_name_H-M   'P 1'
#
loop_
_entity.id
_entity.type
_entity.pdbx_description
1 polymer ?
#
loop_
_entity_poly.entity_id
_entity_poly.type
_entity_poly.pdbx_seq_one_letter_code
_entity_poly.pdbx_strand_id
1 'polypeptide(L)'
;MKKRLTSAPILQAPNWEYPFELMCDASNSMLRAILGQRVGKQPHAIAYVSRTMDPAQINYTTTKKELLAIILMLDKFRSYFLGSKIIIFSDHATLKFLLKKSNAKLRLFDVEIRDKKGAENAIADHLSRLEREVDPLSIQDEFPNE
;
A
#
# COMPACT_ATOMS: atom_id res chain seq x y z
N MET A 1 25.52 -17.87 -7.42
CA MET A 1 24.56 -18.97 -7.67
C MET A 1 23.16 -18.35 -7.67
N LYS A 2 22.66 -17.89 -8.82
CA LYS A 2 21.64 -18.52 -9.68
C LYS A 2 20.37 -17.66 -9.71
N LYS A 3 20.16 -17.02 -10.86
CA LYS A 3 18.86 -16.77 -11.52
C LYS A 3 17.67 -16.60 -10.55
N ARG A 4 17.36 -15.36 -10.17
CA ARG A 4 16.04 -15.03 -9.60
C ARG A 4 15.48 -13.78 -10.30
N LEU A 5 14.79 -14.07 -11.40
CA LEU A 5 13.65 -13.36 -11.97
C LEU A 5 13.82 -11.85 -12.22
N THR A 6 14.35 -11.54 -13.41
CA THR A 6 14.23 -10.27 -14.15
C THR A 6 12.82 -10.09 -14.73
N SER A 7 11.79 -10.06 -13.88
CA SER A 7 10.43 -9.75 -14.32
C SER A 7 9.84 -8.69 -13.39
N ALA A 8 9.51 -7.52 -13.94
CA ALA A 8 8.67 -6.54 -13.28
C ALA A 8 7.44 -7.26 -12.69
N PRO A 9 7.00 -6.96 -11.45
CA PRO A 9 5.82 -7.59 -10.89
C PRO A 9 4.65 -7.35 -11.84
N ILE A 10 4.02 -8.44 -12.29
CA ILE A 10 2.93 -8.40 -13.27
C ILE A 10 1.76 -7.69 -12.58
N LEU A 11 1.46 -6.46 -13.01
CA LEU A 11 0.26 -5.74 -12.60
C LEU A 11 -0.94 -6.54 -13.12
N GLN A 12 -1.77 -7.02 -12.20
CA GLN A 12 -2.96 -7.79 -12.55
C GLN A 12 -4.21 -6.93 -12.42
N ALA A 13 -5.17 -7.13 -13.32
CA ALA A 13 -6.50 -6.53 -13.19
C ALA A 13 -7.17 -6.97 -11.87
N PRO A 14 -7.93 -6.08 -11.21
CA PRO A 14 -8.64 -6.42 -9.98
C PRO A 14 -9.67 -7.51 -10.25
N ASN A 15 -9.77 -8.48 -9.33
CA ASN A 15 -10.88 -9.43 -9.26
C ASN A 15 -11.82 -9.01 -8.13
N TRP A 16 -12.99 -8.50 -8.48
CA TRP A 16 -13.98 -7.94 -7.56
C TRP A 16 -14.56 -8.93 -6.54
N GLU A 17 -14.34 -10.24 -6.70
CA GLU A 17 -14.77 -11.26 -5.73
C GLU A 17 -13.85 -11.34 -4.51
N TYR A 18 -12.64 -10.78 -4.58
CA TYR A 18 -11.65 -10.84 -3.52
C TYR A 18 -11.48 -9.49 -2.78
N PRO A 19 -11.21 -9.51 -1.47
CA PRO A 19 -10.92 -8.28 -0.73
C PRO A 19 -9.62 -7.65 -1.21
N PHE A 20 -9.58 -6.32 -1.22
CA PHE A 20 -8.35 -5.59 -1.49
C PHE A 20 -7.43 -5.64 -0.28
N GLU A 21 -6.15 -5.89 -0.52
CA GLU A 21 -5.09 -5.85 0.47
C GLU A 21 -4.26 -4.58 0.25
N LEU A 22 -4.15 -3.75 1.29
CA LEU A 22 -3.35 -2.54 1.30
C LEU A 22 -2.13 -2.75 2.20
N MET A 23 -0.97 -2.40 1.65
CA MET A 23 0.26 -2.30 2.41
C MET A 23 0.90 -0.96 2.19
N CYS A 24 1.23 -0.30 3.29
CA CYS A 24 1.88 1.00 3.28
C CYS A 24 3.24 0.90 3.95
N ASP A 25 4.15 1.72 3.47
CA ASP A 25 5.46 1.95 4.05
C ASP A 25 5.83 3.41 3.83
N ALA A 26 6.73 3.91 4.66
CA ALA A 26 7.22 5.26 4.53
C ALA A 26 8.70 5.28 4.86
N SER A 27 9.49 5.77 3.91
CA SER A 27 10.87 6.13 4.16
C SER A 27 10.97 7.54 4.74
N ASN A 28 12.20 8.04 4.91
CA ASN A 28 12.41 9.37 5.49
C ASN A 28 11.74 10.50 4.69
N SER A 29 11.67 10.38 3.36
CA SER A 29 11.19 11.44 2.45
C SER A 29 10.06 11.01 1.50
N MET A 30 9.71 9.72 1.43
CA MET A 30 8.71 9.23 0.48
C MET A 30 7.72 8.28 1.15
N LEU A 31 6.44 8.46 0.80
CA LEU A 31 5.38 7.51 1.11
C LEU A 31 5.30 6.48 0.00
N ARG A 32 5.04 5.23 0.36
CA ARG A 32 4.89 4.14 -0.59
C ARG A 32 3.74 3.24 -0.17
N ALA A 33 3.01 2.73 -1.15
CA ALA A 33 1.94 1.80 -0.89
C ALA A 33 1.71 0.86 -2.07
N ILE A 34 1.17 -0.32 -1.77
CA ILE A 34 0.79 -1.34 -2.75
C ILE A 34 -0.67 -1.69 -2.53
N LEU A 35 -1.43 -1.66 -3.61
CA LEU A 35 -2.73 -2.29 -3.71
C LEU A 35 -2.53 -3.69 -4.30
N GLY A 36 -3.07 -4.70 -3.63
CA GLY A 36 -3.07 -6.05 -4.15
C GLY A 36 -4.31 -6.83 -3.74
N GLN A 37 -4.34 -8.08 -4.15
CA GLN A 37 -5.34 -9.07 -3.75
C GLN A 37 -4.66 -10.42 -3.53
N ARG A 38 -5.28 -11.26 -2.70
CA ARG A 38 -4.79 -12.62 -2.47
C ARG A 38 -5.76 -13.62 -3.07
N VAL A 39 -5.28 -14.38 -4.04
CA VAL A 39 -6.03 -15.49 -4.65
C VAL A 39 -5.41 -16.80 -4.14
N GLY A 40 -6.15 -17.50 -3.28
CA GLY A 40 -5.60 -18.63 -2.52
C GLY A 40 -4.48 -18.20 -1.58
N LYS A 41 -3.25 -18.68 -1.81
CA LYS A 41 -2.05 -18.31 -1.02
C LYS A 41 -1.13 -17.33 -1.76
N GLN A 42 -1.47 -16.96 -2.99
CA GLN A 42 -0.61 -16.13 -3.84
C GLN A 42 -1.06 -14.67 -3.79
N PRO A 43 -0.17 -13.74 -3.41
CA PRO A 43 -0.43 -12.32 -3.53
C PRO A 43 -0.24 -11.84 -4.96
N HIS A 44 -1.14 -10.98 -5.41
CA HIS A 44 -1.11 -10.35 -6.72
C HIS A 44 -1.15 -8.83 -6.53
N ALA A 45 -0.18 -8.13 -7.10
CA ALA A 45 -0.15 -6.68 -7.07
C ALA A 45 -1.04 -6.13 -8.19
N ILE A 46 -1.87 -5.15 -7.85
CA ILE A 46 -2.75 -4.44 -8.78
C ILE A 46 -2.15 -3.10 -9.14
N ALA A 47 -1.64 -2.36 -8.14
CA ALA A 47 -1.05 -1.06 -8.35
C ALA A 47 -0.02 -0.71 -7.27
N TYR A 48 0.95 0.10 -7.65
CA TYR A 48 1.93 0.71 -6.76
C TYR A 48 1.69 2.22 -6.72
N VAL A 49 1.87 2.82 -5.55
CA VAL A 49 1.82 4.26 -5.39
C VAL A 49 3.02 4.70 -4.59
N SER A 50 3.70 5.73 -5.08
CA SER A 50 4.71 6.46 -4.35
C SER A 50 4.42 7.95 -4.43
N ARG A 51 4.75 8.67 -3.37
CA ARG A 51 4.63 10.13 -3.32
C ARG A 51 5.70 10.71 -2.40
N THR A 52 6.48 11.65 -2.92
CA THR A 52 7.41 12.45 -2.12
C THR A 52 6.65 13.30 -1.11
N MET A 53 7.13 13.32 0.12
CA MET A 53 6.57 14.13 1.21
C MET A 53 7.02 15.58 1.10
N ASP A 54 6.15 16.51 1.48
CA ASP A 54 6.53 17.92 1.65
C ASP A 54 7.37 18.13 2.94
N PRO A 55 8.04 19.29 3.12
CA PRO A 55 8.89 19.54 4.29
C PRO A 55 8.18 19.38 5.65
N ALA A 56 6.89 19.67 5.74
CA ALA A 56 6.14 19.46 6.97
C ALA A 56 5.88 17.97 7.22
N GLN A 57 5.54 17.22 6.17
CA GLN A 57 5.28 15.78 6.22
C GLN A 57 6.54 14.95 6.51
N ILE A 58 7.71 15.38 6.06
CA ILE A 58 9.00 14.72 6.38
C ILE A 58 9.20 14.61 7.90
N ASN A 59 8.74 15.62 8.65
CA ASN A 59 8.86 15.68 10.11
C ASN A 59 7.76 14.90 10.86
N TYR A 60 6.86 14.22 10.15
CA TYR A 60 5.85 13.39 10.78
C TYR A 60 6.46 12.15 11.44
N THR A 61 5.81 11.69 12.53
CA THR A 61 6.14 10.39 13.14
C THR A 61 5.82 9.25 12.17
N THR A 62 6.50 8.10 12.31
CA THR A 62 6.28 6.92 11.46
C THR A 62 4.79 6.55 11.34
N THR A 63 4.07 6.52 12.46
CA THR A 63 2.62 6.24 12.48
C THR A 63 1.81 7.27 11.69
N LYS A 64 2.17 8.56 11.74
CA LYS A 64 1.50 9.60 10.94
C LYS A 64 1.80 9.45 9.45
N LYS A 65 3.03 9.08 9.10
CA LYS A 65 3.44 8.82 7.71
C LYS A 65 2.68 7.63 7.12
N GLU A 66 2.57 6.53 7.86
CA GLU A 66 1.77 5.37 7.42
C GLU A 66 0.29 5.70 7.27
N LEU A 67 -0.29 6.42 8.23
CA LEU A 67 -1.68 6.87 8.11
C LEU A 67 -1.88 7.75 6.86
N LEU A 68 -0.91 8.62 6.56
CA LEU A 68 -0.94 9.45 5.37
C LEU A 68 -0.87 8.62 4.09
N ALA A 69 -0.05 7.56 4.05
CA ALA A 69 0.01 6.63 2.93
C ALA A 69 -1.32 5.86 2.74
N ILE A 70 -1.98 5.47 3.82
CA ILE A 70 -3.32 4.84 3.77
C ILE A 70 -4.34 5.80 3.16
N ILE A 71 -4.39 7.04 3.65
CA ILE A 71 -5.32 8.06 3.14
C ILE A 71 -5.06 8.34 1.66
N LEU A 72 -3.79 8.44 1.25
CA LEU A 72 -3.39 8.63 -0.14
C LEU A 72 -3.93 7.51 -1.04
N MET A 73 -3.84 6.25 -0.59
CA MET A 73 -4.35 5.11 -1.36
C MET A 73 -5.87 5.11 -1.45
N LEU A 74 -6.56 5.35 -0.33
CA LEU A 74 -8.01 5.41 -0.29
C LEU A 74 -8.57 6.52 -1.17
N ASP A 75 -7.86 7.64 -1.28
CA ASP A 75 -8.22 8.71 -2.21
C ASP A 75 -7.96 8.33 -3.65
N LYS A 76 -6.79 7.78 -3.96
CA LYS A 76 -6.40 7.45 -5.34
C LYS A 76 -7.25 6.33 -5.94
N PHE A 77 -7.62 5.33 -5.14
CA PHE A 77 -8.40 4.17 -5.60
C PHE A 77 -9.82 4.14 -5.01
N ARG A 78 -10.39 5.32 -4.75
CA ARG A 78 -11.73 5.44 -4.15
C ARG A 78 -12.78 4.61 -4.88
N SER A 79 -12.76 4.61 -6.22
CA SER A 79 -13.70 3.84 -7.05
C SER A 79 -13.55 2.32 -6.88
N TYR A 80 -12.35 1.82 -6.56
CA TYR A 80 -12.10 0.39 -6.35
C TYR A 80 -12.63 -0.06 -4.99
N PHE A 81 -12.58 0.84 -4.01
CA PHE A 81 -12.90 0.53 -2.62
C PHE A 81 -14.37 0.70 -2.27
N LEU A 82 -15.14 1.43 -3.07
CA LEU A 82 -16.58 1.58 -2.85
C LEU A 82 -17.28 0.23 -3.01
N GLY A 83 -17.94 -0.23 -1.93
CA GLY A 83 -18.65 -1.50 -1.91
C GLY A 83 -17.77 -2.75 -1.78
N SER A 84 -16.46 -2.58 -1.57
CA SER A 84 -15.50 -3.67 -1.42
C SER A 84 -14.83 -3.64 -0.05
N LYS A 85 -14.49 -4.82 0.47
CA LYS A 85 -13.75 -4.95 1.72
C LYS A 85 -12.27 -4.64 1.51
N ILE A 86 -11.69 -3.87 2.42
CA ILE A 86 -10.28 -3.47 2.41
C ILE A 86 -9.60 -4.04 3.64
N ILE A 87 -8.48 -4.72 3.44
CA ILE A 87 -7.64 -5.27 4.49
C ILE A 87 -6.34 -4.46 4.51
N ILE A 88 -6.10 -3.73 5.60
CA ILE A 88 -4.88 -2.96 5.81
C ILE A 88 -3.93 -3.77 6.70
N PHE A 89 -2.73 -4.04 6.19
CA PHE A 89 -1.69 -4.68 7.00
C PHE A 89 -0.77 -3.64 7.64
N SER A 90 -0.59 -3.76 8.95
CA SER A 90 0.28 -2.88 9.74
C SER A 90 0.94 -3.70 10.86
N ASP A 91 2.19 -3.42 11.18
CA ASP A 91 2.88 -3.93 12.38
C ASP A 91 2.76 -2.95 13.57
N HIS A 92 2.38 -1.70 13.33
CA HIS A 92 2.17 -0.72 14.40
C HIS A 92 0.81 -0.84 15.12
N ALA A 93 0.84 -1.29 16.37
CA ALA A 93 -0.32 -1.35 17.25
C ALA A 93 -1.03 0.01 17.44
N THR A 94 -0.26 1.11 17.44
CA THR A 94 -0.80 2.47 17.53
C THR A 94 -1.69 2.82 16.33
N LEU A 95 -1.32 2.37 15.13
CA LEU A 95 -2.11 2.60 13.92
C LEU A 95 -3.46 1.87 14.02
N LYS A 96 -3.45 0.62 14.50
CA LYS A 96 -4.67 -0.15 14.77
C LYS A 96 -5.63 0.57 15.70
N PHE A 97 -5.11 1.18 16.77
CA PHE A 97 -5.90 1.98 17.70
C PHE A 97 -6.43 3.27 17.04
N LEU A 98 -5.60 4.00 16.30
CA LEU A 98 -6.00 5.25 15.63
C LEU A 98 -7.09 5.03 14.58
N LEU A 99 -6.97 3.99 13.78
CA LEU A 99 -7.95 3.64 12.76
C LEU A 99 -9.29 3.20 13.41
N LYS A 100 -9.24 2.48 14.55
CA LYS A 100 -10.44 2.15 15.35
C LYS A 100 -11.11 3.38 15.98
N LYS A 101 -10.33 4.37 16.42
CA LYS A 101 -10.83 5.64 16.99
C LYS A 101 -11.44 6.57 15.92
N SER A 102 -11.35 6.15 14.65
CA SER A 102 -11.97 6.69 13.46
C SER A 102 -11.44 8.05 13.00
N ASN A 103 -10.88 8.06 11.79
CA ASN A 103 -10.96 9.24 10.93
C ASN A 103 -12.29 9.19 10.19
N ALA A 104 -13.00 10.31 10.07
CA ALA A 104 -14.27 10.40 9.35
C ALA A 104 -14.20 9.81 7.92
N LYS A 105 -13.03 9.96 7.28
CA LYS A 105 -12.77 9.45 5.93
C LYS A 105 -12.69 7.93 5.84
N LEU A 106 -12.19 7.27 6.88
CA LEU A 106 -12.09 5.80 6.94
C LEU A 106 -13.44 5.14 7.20
N ARG A 107 -14.36 5.85 7.86
CA ARG A 107 -15.73 5.35 8.11
C ARG A 107 -16.54 5.16 6.83
N LEU A 108 -16.12 5.76 5.72
CA LEU A 108 -16.77 5.62 4.42
C LEU A 108 -16.43 4.29 3.72
N PHE A 109 -15.46 3.54 4.23
CA PHE A 109 -14.96 2.31 3.63
C PHE A 109 -15.07 1.14 4.61
N ASP A 110 -15.28 -0.07 4.10
CA ASP A 110 -15.26 -1.30 4.90
C ASP A 110 -13.81 -1.75 5.15
N VAL A 111 -13.19 -1.20 6.19
CA VAL A 111 -11.78 -1.39 6.51
C VAL A 111 -11.59 -2.37 7.66
N GLU A 112 -10.85 -3.45 7.41
CA GLU A 112 -10.32 -4.38 8.39
C GLU A 112 -8.80 -4.18 8.56
N ILE A 113 -8.30 -4.21 9.79
CA ILE A 113 -6.85 -4.06 10.07
C ILE A 113 -6.29 -5.39 10.55
N ARG A 114 -5.25 -5.86 9.88
CA ARG A 114 -4.55 -7.10 10.21
C ARG A 114 -3.09 -6.82 10.55
N ASP A 115 -2.56 -7.63 11.46
CA ASP A 115 -1.16 -7.52 11.85
C ASP A 115 -0.28 -8.11 10.74
N LYS A 116 0.82 -7.42 10.42
CA LYS A 116 1.81 -7.86 9.43
C LYS A 116 2.62 -9.03 10.00
N LYS A 117 2.12 -10.28 9.91
CA LYS A 117 2.89 -11.46 10.33
C LYS A 117 4.05 -11.70 9.36
N GLY A 118 5.28 -11.71 9.88
CA GLY A 118 6.54 -11.65 9.12
C GLY A 118 6.81 -12.77 8.10
N ALA A 119 6.00 -13.85 8.05
CA ALA A 119 6.16 -14.94 7.09
C ALA A 119 5.24 -14.86 5.86
N GLU A 120 4.16 -14.07 5.88
CA GLU A 120 3.12 -14.09 4.84
C GLU A 120 3.16 -12.91 3.87
N ASN A 121 4.16 -12.04 4.03
CA ASN A 121 4.15 -10.76 3.36
C ASN A 121 5.08 -10.68 2.14
N ALA A 122 4.84 -11.53 1.15
CA ALA A 122 5.54 -11.43 -0.13
C ALA A 122 5.30 -10.07 -0.83
N ILE A 123 4.19 -9.38 -0.54
CA ILE A 123 3.94 -8.01 -1.01
C ILE A 123 4.91 -6.99 -0.39
N ALA A 124 5.23 -7.11 0.90
CA ALA A 124 6.26 -6.29 1.53
C ALA A 124 7.67 -6.65 1.05
N ASP A 125 7.94 -7.92 0.72
CA ASP A 125 9.19 -8.28 0.05
C ASP A 125 9.30 -7.53 -1.28
N HIS A 126 8.22 -7.47 -2.08
CA HIS A 126 8.20 -6.65 -3.31
C HIS A 126 8.47 -5.16 -3.04
N LEU A 127 7.92 -4.60 -1.97
CA LEU A 127 8.15 -3.20 -1.61
C LEU A 127 9.60 -2.93 -1.23
N SER A 128 10.20 -3.80 -0.41
CA SER A 128 11.61 -3.70 0.02
C SER A 128 12.59 -3.89 -1.14
N ARG A 129 12.26 -4.71 -2.15
CA ARG A 129 13.04 -4.83 -3.39
C ARG A 129 13.03 -3.52 -4.16
N LEU A 130 11.87 -2.88 -4.23
CA LEU A 130 11.72 -1.60 -4.90
C LEU A 130 12.35 -0.46 -4.09
N GLU A 131 12.71 -0.62 -2.81
CA GLU A 131 13.64 0.30 -2.09
C GLU A 131 15.10 0.13 -2.53
N ARG A 132 15.52 -1.09 -2.87
CA ARG A 132 16.91 -1.36 -3.31
C ARG A 132 17.17 -0.96 -4.76
N GLU A 133 16.13 -0.88 -5.59
CA GLU A 133 16.22 -0.52 -7.02
C GLU A 133 16.01 0.97 -7.32
N VAL A 134 15.80 1.83 -6.31
CA VAL A 134 15.70 3.29 -6.56
C VAL A 134 17.08 3.89 -6.83
N ASP A 135 17.62 3.62 -8.01
CA ASP A 135 18.39 4.59 -8.79
C ASP A 135 17.40 5.62 -9.41
N PRO A 136 17.81 6.86 -9.72
CA PRO A 136 16.93 8.05 -9.79
C PRO A 136 16.05 8.17 -11.05
N LEU A 137 15.58 7.07 -11.63
CA LEU A 137 14.60 7.10 -12.72
C LEU A 137 13.19 6.92 -12.15
N SER A 138 12.60 8.06 -11.78
CA SER A 138 11.18 8.21 -11.45
C SER A 138 10.32 7.63 -12.57
N ILE A 139 9.65 6.50 -12.30
CA ILE A 139 8.52 6.07 -13.12
C ILE A 139 7.34 6.93 -12.70
N GLN A 140 7.08 7.99 -13.47
CA GLN A 140 5.83 8.73 -13.39
C GLN A 140 4.76 7.93 -14.14
N ASP A 141 3.90 7.25 -13.39
CA ASP A 141 2.64 6.71 -13.91
C ASP A 141 1.63 7.85 -13.98
N GLU A 142 1.74 8.69 -15.02
CA GLU A 142 0.64 9.53 -15.47
C GLU A 142 -0.31 8.67 -16.32
N PHE A 143 -1.40 8.21 -15.71
CA PHE A 143 -2.55 7.77 -16.47
C PHE A 143 -3.33 8.99 -16.96
N PRO A 144 -3.82 9.01 -18.22
CA PRO A 144 -4.61 10.12 -18.72
C PRO A 144 -5.94 10.16 -17.96
N ASN A 145 -6.29 11.34 -17.44
CA ASN A 145 -7.65 11.60 -16.99
C ASN A 145 -8.57 11.55 -18.21
N GLU A 146 -9.59 10.70 -18.16
CA GLU A 146 -10.78 10.83 -19.00
C GLU A 146 -11.68 11.95 -18.47
#